data_AF-Q8RDS0-F1
#
_entry.id   AF-Q8RDS0-F1
#
_cell.length_a   1.000
_cell.length_b   1.000
_cell.length_c   1.000
_cell.angle_alpha   90.00
_cell.angle_beta   90.00
_cell.angle_gamma   90.00
#
_symmetry.space_group_name_H-M   'P 1'
#
loop_
_entity.id
_entity.type
_entity.pdbx_description
1 polymer ?
#
loop_
_entity_poly.entity_id
_entity_poly.type
_entity_poly.pdbx_seq_one_letter_code
_entity_poly.pdbx_strand_id
1 'polypeptide(L)'
;MTILKKERDKFNDIAQDYTDNYITINKKFDLLSSMAFSLMSVIITLIIFFGARKVLNNTLEIGSITAIVEYSLTTIAALIMSSMVLVQMPKAVVSIDRIEEVLAVTSENGMISQGQQQLLTIAHTILPNPKVMILDEATSNIDTKTEKDIQAVISQLMKFDGIYANLYNTQFNQ
;
A
#
# COMPACT_ATOMS: atom_id res chain seq x y z
N MET A 1 -31.90 -21.82 13.93
CA MET A 1 -31.21 -20.87 14.85
C MET A 1 -29.82 -21.34 15.27
N THR A 2 -29.57 -22.64 15.39
CA THR A 2 -28.28 -23.23 15.82
C THR A 2 -27.14 -23.11 14.80
N ILE A 3 -27.46 -23.13 13.49
CA ILE A 3 -26.47 -23.02 12.40
C ILE A 3 -25.88 -21.60 12.30
N LEU A 4 -26.76 -20.58 12.31
CA LEU A 4 -26.35 -19.16 12.30
C LEU A 4 -25.51 -18.76 13.53
N LYS A 5 -25.69 -19.45 14.66
CA LYS A 5 -24.88 -19.23 15.86
C LYS A 5 -23.47 -19.81 15.68
N LYS A 6 -23.38 -21.04 15.18
CA LYS A 6 -22.10 -21.71 14.88
C LYS A 6 -21.29 -20.98 13.81
N GLU A 7 -21.95 -20.44 12.80
CA GLU A 7 -21.32 -19.67 11.72
C GLU A 7 -20.84 -18.30 12.20
N ARG A 8 -21.65 -17.62 13.04
CA ARG A 8 -21.25 -16.38 13.73
C ARG A 8 -20.09 -16.58 14.69
N ASP A 9 -20.08 -17.65 15.47
CA ASP A 9 -19.01 -17.96 16.43
C ASP A 9 -17.71 -18.26 15.68
N LYS A 10 -17.77 -18.98 14.55
CA LYS A 10 -16.61 -19.22 13.68
C LYS A 10 -16.09 -17.93 13.03
N PHE A 11 -17.00 -17.04 12.60
CA PHE A 11 -16.63 -15.71 12.08
C PHE A 11 -15.99 -14.83 13.16
N ASN A 12 -16.48 -14.92 14.39
CA ASN A 12 -15.99 -14.15 15.53
C ASN A 12 -14.62 -14.62 15.99
N ASP A 13 -14.37 -15.94 16.04
CA ASP A 13 -13.06 -16.52 16.36
C ASP A 13 -11.99 -16.07 15.35
N ILE A 14 -12.31 -16.14 14.05
CA ILE A 14 -11.42 -15.69 12.98
C ILE A 14 -11.18 -14.18 13.08
N ALA A 15 -12.24 -13.38 13.24
CA ALA A 15 -12.12 -11.92 13.40
C ALA A 15 -11.33 -11.52 14.65
N GLN A 16 -11.42 -12.31 15.72
CA GLN A 16 -10.74 -12.08 16.99
C GLN A 16 -9.24 -12.38 16.88
N ASP A 17 -8.85 -13.48 16.22
CA ASP A 17 -7.44 -13.82 15.99
C ASP A 17 -6.73 -12.77 15.10
N TYR A 18 -7.41 -12.23 14.09
CA TYR A 18 -6.90 -11.09 13.32
C TYR A 18 -6.76 -9.81 14.16
N THR A 19 -7.73 -9.53 15.02
CA THR A 19 -7.72 -8.35 15.89
C THR A 19 -6.59 -8.44 16.93
N ASP A 20 -6.37 -9.60 17.52
CA ASP A 20 -5.36 -9.82 18.55
C ASP A 20 -3.94 -9.77 17.97
N ASN A 21 -3.71 -10.36 16.79
CA ASN A 21 -2.45 -10.21 16.07
C ASN A 21 -2.20 -8.75 15.67
N TYR A 22 -3.24 -8.04 15.23
CA TYR A 22 -3.15 -6.61 14.87
C TYR A 22 -2.82 -5.71 16.07
N ILE A 23 -3.47 -5.93 17.21
CA ILE A 23 -3.19 -5.20 18.46
C ILE A 23 -1.75 -5.46 18.92
N THR A 24 -1.28 -6.70 18.80
CA THR A 24 0.08 -7.07 19.17
C THR A 24 1.12 -6.37 18.29
N ILE A 25 0.88 -6.30 16.98
CA ILE A 25 1.76 -5.60 16.02
C ILE A 25 1.78 -4.09 16.31
N ASN A 26 0.63 -3.45 16.48
CA ASN A 26 0.57 -2.01 16.78
C ASN A 26 1.23 -1.68 18.13
N LYS A 27 1.01 -2.49 19.18
CA LYS A 27 1.66 -2.27 20.48
C LYS A 27 3.19 -2.39 20.40
N LYS A 28 3.71 -3.34 19.61
CA LYS A 28 5.16 -3.46 19.36
C LYS A 28 5.69 -2.27 18.54
N PHE A 29 4.88 -1.72 17.64
CA PHE A 29 5.23 -0.54 16.85
C PHE A 29 5.23 0.77 17.67
N ASP A 30 4.28 0.94 18.60
CA ASP A 30 4.27 2.08 19.52
C ASP A 30 5.53 2.12 20.38
N LEU A 31 6.03 0.95 20.77
CA LEU A 31 7.29 0.82 21.48
C LEU A 31 8.48 1.24 20.60
N LEU A 32 8.52 0.80 19.34
CA LEU A 32 9.55 1.15 18.36
C LEU A 32 9.60 2.66 18.08
N SER A 33 8.45 3.30 17.88
CA SER A 33 8.38 4.74 17.63
C SER A 33 8.85 5.55 18.84
N SER A 34 8.42 5.17 20.04
CA SER A 34 8.85 5.81 21.30
C SER A 34 10.36 5.63 21.55
N MET A 35 10.92 4.46 21.23
CA MET A 35 12.37 4.22 21.31
C MET A 35 13.15 5.07 20.31
N ALA A 36 12.65 5.24 19.08
CA ALA A 36 13.30 6.05 18.06
C ALA A 36 13.40 7.54 18.46
N PHE A 37 12.32 8.13 19.00
CA PHE A 37 12.34 9.50 19.49
C PHE A 37 13.23 9.69 20.72
N SER A 38 13.26 8.71 21.63
CA SER A 38 14.14 8.74 22.79
C SER A 38 15.61 8.70 22.38
N LEU A 39 15.98 7.78 21.49
CA LEU A 39 17.34 7.69 20.95
C LEU A 39 17.74 8.97 20.21
N MET A 40 16.83 9.53 19.42
CA MET A 40 17.03 10.78 18.71
C MET A 40 17.28 11.95 19.65
N SER A 41 16.51 12.03 20.74
CA SER A 41 16.68 13.07 21.77
C SER A 41 18.09 13.00 22.36
N VAL A 42 18.58 11.80 22.66
CA VAL A 42 19.95 11.58 23.15
C VAL A 42 20.99 12.04 22.12
N ILE A 43 20.83 11.67 20.85
CA ILE A 43 21.77 12.05 19.77
C ILE A 43 21.84 13.56 19.59
N ILE A 44 20.70 14.24 19.54
CA ILE A 44 20.65 15.71 19.37
C ILE A 44 21.29 16.41 20.57
N THR A 45 20.99 15.95 21.79
CA THR A 45 21.64 16.49 22.99
C THR A 45 23.16 16.34 22.93
N LEU A 46 23.68 15.19 22.47
CA LEU A 46 25.12 15.00 22.31
C LEU A 46 25.72 15.91 21.23
N ILE A 47 25.04 16.04 20.08
CA ILE A 47 25.49 16.93 18.99
C ILE A 47 25.57 18.37 19.48
N ILE A 48 24.53 18.86 20.17
CA ILE A 48 24.51 20.22 20.71
C ILE A 48 25.57 20.38 21.80
N PHE A 49 25.73 19.42 22.72
CA PHE A 49 26.69 19.51 23.82
C PHE A 49 28.15 19.58 23.32
N PHE A 50 28.55 18.68 22.43
CA PHE A 50 29.89 18.68 21.87
C PHE A 50 30.10 19.79 20.84
N GLY A 51 29.09 20.07 20.03
CA GLY A 51 29.10 21.14 19.05
C GLY A 51 29.28 22.50 19.70
N ALA A 52 28.48 22.82 20.72
CA ALA A 52 28.57 24.08 21.45
C ALA A 52 29.97 24.28 22.05
N ARG A 53 30.55 23.23 22.66
CA ARG A 53 31.91 23.30 23.19
C ARG A 53 32.97 23.58 22.10
N LYS A 54 32.78 23.07 20.88
CA LYS A 54 33.66 23.34 19.73
C LYS A 54 33.50 24.76 19.17
N VAL A 55 32.29 25.30 19.16
CA VAL A 55 32.02 26.69 18.73
C VAL A 55 32.63 27.68 19.70
N LEU A 56 32.50 27.45 21.02
CA LEU A 56 33.11 28.31 22.04
C LEU A 56 34.64 28.37 21.95
N ASN A 57 35.27 27.30 21.47
CA ASN A 57 36.71 27.26 21.21
C ASN A 57 37.11 27.87 19.85
N ASN A 58 36.17 28.50 19.11
CA ASN A 58 36.35 29.00 17.76
C ASN A 58 36.86 27.95 16.75
N THR A 59 36.65 26.66 17.03
CA THR A 59 37.11 25.55 16.17
C THR A 59 36.07 25.14 15.12
N LEU A 60 34.82 25.55 15.31
CA LEU A 60 33.71 25.18 14.45
C LEU A 60 32.76 26.37 14.34
N GLU A 61 32.23 26.61 13.15
CA GLU A 61 31.20 27.63 12.93
C GLU A 61 29.83 27.08 13.34
N ILE A 62 28.95 27.98 13.78
CA ILE A 62 27.59 27.61 14.22
C ILE A 62 26.78 26.96 13.08
N GLY A 63 26.98 27.40 11.84
CA GLY A 63 26.31 26.84 10.66
C GLY A 63 26.62 25.37 10.41
N SER A 64 27.82 24.91 10.76
CA SER A 64 28.21 23.50 10.63
C SER A 64 27.40 22.60 11.58
N ILE A 65 27.10 23.08 12.80
CA ILE A 65 26.28 22.32 13.76
C ILE A 65 24.83 22.30 13.29
N THR A 66 24.31 23.44 12.84
CA THR A 66 22.93 23.53 12.32
C THR A 66 22.71 22.54 11.19
N ALA A 67 23.65 22.46 10.23
CA ALA A 67 23.59 21.48 9.15
C ALA A 67 23.59 20.03 9.66
N ILE A 68 24.49 19.69 10.60
CA ILE A 68 24.55 18.32 11.17
C ILE A 68 23.25 17.97 11.90
N VAL A 69 22.69 18.90 12.67
CA VAL A 69 21.40 18.71 13.36
C VAL A 69 20.30 18.51 12.32
N GLU A 70 20.21 19.36 11.31
CA GLU A 70 19.20 19.30 10.28
C GLU A 70 19.26 17.98 9.49
N TYR A 71 20.44 17.57 9.01
CA TYR A 71 20.61 16.28 8.35
C TYR A 71 20.25 15.10 9.26
N SER A 72 20.54 15.19 10.56
CA SER A 72 20.16 14.17 11.53
C SER A 72 18.64 14.08 11.68
N LEU A 73 17.96 15.23 11.79
CA LEU A 73 16.49 15.31 11.87
C LEU A 73 15.84 14.68 10.63
N THR A 74 16.28 15.08 9.43
CA THR A 74 15.70 14.59 8.17
C THR A 74 15.95 13.10 7.97
N THR A 75 17.15 12.61 8.28
CA THR A 75 17.49 11.20 8.12
C THR A 75 16.61 10.32 9.02
N ILE A 76 16.43 10.70 10.28
CA ILE A 76 15.59 9.92 11.20
C ILE A 76 14.12 10.00 10.82
N ALA A 77 13.62 11.17 10.42
CA ALA A 77 12.24 11.31 9.94
C ALA A 77 11.98 10.41 8.72
N ALA A 78 12.91 10.35 7.77
CA ALA A 78 12.83 9.45 6.61
C ALA A 78 12.82 7.96 7.02
N LEU A 79 13.65 7.58 7.99
CA LEU A 79 13.67 6.21 8.53
C LEU A 79 12.36 5.83 9.24
N ILE A 80 11.79 6.74 10.02
CA ILE A 80 10.50 6.53 10.71
C ILE A 80 9.38 6.35 9.68
N MET A 81 9.32 7.22 8.67
CA MET A 81 8.31 7.13 7.60
C MET A 81 8.46 5.81 6.81
N SER A 82 9.68 5.41 6.49
CA SER A 82 9.96 4.14 5.80
C SER A 82 9.48 2.93 6.62
N SER A 83 9.76 2.92 7.93
CA SER A 83 9.30 1.87 8.85
C SER A 83 7.76 1.83 8.97
N MET A 84 7.11 2.99 8.95
CA MET A 84 5.64 3.10 9.03
C MET A 84 4.96 2.47 7.82
N VAL A 85 5.52 2.60 6.62
CA VAL A 85 5.00 1.95 5.40
C VAL A 85 4.97 0.43 5.55
N LEU A 86 6.02 -0.17 6.14
CA LEU A 86 6.09 -1.62 6.34
C LEU A 86 4.99 -2.16 7.26
N VAL A 87 4.56 -1.38 8.25
CA VAL A 87 3.48 -1.77 9.18
C VAL A 87 2.09 -1.54 8.58
N GLN A 88 1.95 -0.61 7.64
CA GLN A 88 0.69 -0.40 6.92
C GLN A 88 0.46 -1.43 5.81
N MET A 89 1.53 -1.96 5.22
CA MET A 89 1.47 -2.96 4.16
C MET A 89 0.61 -4.20 4.49
N PRO A 90 0.79 -4.91 5.63
CA PRO A 90 -0.04 -6.08 5.94
C PRO A 90 -1.52 -5.72 6.12
N LYS A 91 -1.83 -4.51 6.63
CA LYS A 91 -3.21 -4.03 6.77
C LYS A 91 -3.87 -3.82 5.41
N ALA A 92 -3.11 -3.30 4.45
CA ALA A 92 -3.58 -3.11 3.09
C ALA A 92 -3.90 -4.47 2.44
N VAL A 93 -3.04 -5.48 2.59
CA VAL A 93 -3.26 -6.82 2.06
C VAL A 93 -4.52 -7.47 2.65
N VAL A 94 -4.66 -7.47 3.98
CA VAL A 94 -5.87 -8.02 4.63
C VAL A 94 -7.14 -7.27 4.23
N SER A 95 -7.04 -5.97 3.96
CA SER A 95 -8.18 -5.18 3.46
C SER A 95 -8.56 -5.57 2.03
N ILE A 96 -7.58 -5.90 1.18
CA ILE A 96 -7.80 -6.39 -0.19
C ILE A 96 -8.52 -7.75 -0.14
N ASP A 97 -8.02 -8.70 0.65
CA ASP A 97 -8.61 -10.04 0.77
C ASP A 97 -10.08 -9.98 1.22
N ARG A 98 -10.39 -9.08 2.17
CA ARG A 98 -11.76 -8.89 2.67
C ARG A 98 -12.67 -8.21 1.64
N ILE A 99 -12.14 -7.31 0.82
CA ILE A 99 -12.89 -6.71 -0.28
C ILE A 99 -13.24 -7.79 -1.32
N GLU A 100 -12.29 -8.68 -1.63
CA GLU A 100 -12.51 -9.81 -2.55
C GLU A 100 -13.60 -10.76 -2.04
N GLU A 101 -13.58 -11.11 -0.75
CA GLU A 101 -14.63 -11.92 -0.11
C GLU A 101 -16.03 -11.31 -0.27
N VAL A 102 -16.17 -10.00 -0.02
CA VAL A 102 -17.46 -9.30 -0.17
C VAL A 102 -17.91 -9.23 -1.63
N LEU A 103 -16.97 -9.01 -2.55
CA LEU A 103 -17.25 -8.94 -3.99
C LEU A 103 -17.68 -10.31 -4.54
N ALA A 104 -17.10 -11.40 -4.04
CA ALA A 104 -17.52 -12.75 -4.39
C ALA A 104 -18.96 -13.05 -3.94
N VAL A 105 -19.30 -12.73 -2.68
CA VAL A 105 -20.66 -12.94 -2.14
C VAL A 105 -21.70 -12.07 -2.87
N THR A 106 -21.35 -10.85 -3.28
CA THR A 106 -22.27 -9.98 -4.03
C THR A 106 -22.44 -10.41 -5.49
N SER A 107 -21.43 -11.04 -6.10
CA SER A 107 -21.53 -11.67 -7.41
C SER A 107 -22.49 -12.88 -7.38
N GLU A 108 -22.38 -13.75 -6.38
CA GLU A 108 -23.27 -14.92 -6.20
C GLU A 108 -24.74 -14.51 -5.98
N ASN A 109 -24.96 -13.38 -5.31
CA ASN A 109 -26.30 -12.82 -5.09
C ASN A 109 -26.84 -11.97 -6.26
N GLY A 110 -26.11 -11.91 -7.39
CA GLY A 110 -26.52 -11.15 -8.58
C GLY A 110 -26.53 -9.62 -8.40
N MET A 111 -25.84 -9.09 -7.39
CA MET A 111 -25.80 -7.65 -7.09
C MET A 111 -24.74 -6.90 -7.91
N ILE A 112 -23.79 -7.61 -8.53
CA ILE A 112 -22.73 -7.06 -9.39
C ILE A 112 -23.01 -7.46 -10.84
N SER A 113 -22.94 -6.50 -11.77
CA SER A 113 -23.07 -6.81 -13.20
C SER A 113 -21.80 -7.50 -13.74
N GLN A 114 -21.93 -8.30 -14.78
CA GLN A 114 -20.78 -8.97 -15.41
C GLN A 114 -19.69 -7.98 -15.84
N GLY A 115 -20.05 -6.79 -16.33
CA GLY A 115 -19.10 -5.73 -16.67
C GLY A 115 -18.36 -5.14 -15.46
N GLN A 116 -19.01 -5.01 -14.29
CA GLN A 116 -18.36 -4.57 -13.05
C GLN A 116 -17.37 -5.61 -12.52
N GLN A 117 -17.70 -6.91 -12.63
CA GLN A 117 -16.81 -8.00 -12.26
C GLN A 117 -15.60 -8.10 -13.20
N GLN A 118 -15.79 -7.88 -14.50
CA GLN A 118 -14.70 -7.78 -15.48
C GLN A 118 -13.76 -6.61 -15.14
N LEU A 119 -14.30 -5.42 -14.84
CA LEU A 119 -13.49 -4.25 -14.47
C LEU A 119 -12.64 -4.49 -13.22
N LEU A 120 -13.23 -5.09 -12.20
CA LEU A 120 -12.53 -5.46 -10.97
C LEU A 120 -11.41 -6.49 -11.23
N THR A 121 -11.69 -7.49 -12.06
CA THR A 121 -10.71 -8.53 -12.43
C THR A 121 -9.54 -7.92 -13.19
N ILE A 122 -9.81 -7.01 -14.13
CA ILE A 122 -8.79 -6.25 -14.86
C ILE A 122 -7.95 -5.41 -13.87
N ALA A 123 -8.60 -4.66 -12.96
CA ALA A 123 -7.90 -3.86 -11.96
C ALA A 123 -7.00 -4.71 -11.05
N HIS A 124 -7.49 -5.85 -10.57
CA HIS A 124 -6.72 -6.79 -9.75
C HIS A 124 -5.52 -7.34 -10.52
N THR A 125 -5.68 -7.66 -11.80
CA THR A 125 -4.60 -8.19 -12.63
C THR A 125 -3.54 -7.12 -12.94
N ILE A 126 -3.90 -5.83 -12.98
CA ILE A 126 -2.96 -4.71 -13.23
C ILE A 126 -2.16 -4.32 -11.98
N LEU A 127 -2.76 -4.37 -10.78
CA LEU A 127 -2.12 -3.94 -9.52
C LEU A 127 -0.72 -4.54 -9.24
N PRO A 128 -0.44 -5.84 -9.46
CA PRO A 128 0.89 -6.41 -9.23
C PRO A 128 1.90 -6.12 -10.36
N ASN A 129 1.52 -5.33 -11.37
CA ASN A 129 2.31 -5.03 -12.57
C ASN A 129 2.90 -6.28 -13.26
N PRO A 130 2.05 -7.17 -13.82
CA PRO A 130 2.51 -8.43 -14.40
C PRO A 130 3.31 -8.19 -15.68
N LYS A 131 4.43 -8.90 -15.84
CA LYS A 131 5.27 -8.85 -17.05
C LYS A 131 4.54 -9.30 -18.33
N VAL A 132 3.55 -10.17 -18.18
CA VAL A 132 2.70 -10.68 -19.27
C VAL A 132 1.27 -10.74 -18.74
N MET A 133 0.35 -10.10 -19.45
CA MET A 133 -1.08 -10.06 -19.13
C MET A 133 -1.86 -10.53 -20.35
N ILE A 134 -2.74 -11.51 -20.17
CA ILE A 134 -3.62 -12.02 -21.23
C ILE A 134 -5.03 -11.52 -20.92
N LEU A 135 -5.62 -10.80 -21.86
CA LEU A 135 -6.98 -10.28 -21.80
C LEU A 135 -7.78 -10.91 -22.92
N ASP A 136 -8.49 -12.00 -22.61
CA ASP A 136 -9.40 -12.64 -23.56
C ASP A 136 -10.82 -12.15 -23.28
N GLU A 137 -11.45 -11.51 -24.27
CA GLU A 137 -12.81 -10.92 -24.19
C GLU A 137 -13.09 -10.04 -22.95
N ALA A 138 -12.05 -9.40 -22.37
CA ALA A 138 -12.14 -8.76 -21.07
C ALA A 138 -13.08 -7.52 -21.01
N THR A 139 -13.54 -7.00 -22.16
CA THR A 139 -14.42 -5.83 -22.26
C THR A 139 -15.81 -6.15 -22.82
N SER A 140 -16.13 -7.42 -23.08
CA SER A 140 -17.36 -7.84 -23.78
C SER A 140 -18.67 -7.45 -23.08
N ASN A 141 -18.65 -7.25 -21.75
CA ASN A 141 -19.84 -6.91 -20.97
C ASN A 141 -19.79 -5.46 -20.41
N ILE A 142 -18.93 -4.59 -20.94
CA ILE A 142 -18.73 -3.20 -20.47
C ILE A 142 -19.33 -2.20 -21.48
N ASP A 143 -19.87 -1.08 -21.00
CA ASP A 143 -20.39 0.02 -21.85
C ASP A 143 -19.28 0.60 -22.75
N THR A 144 -19.60 0.82 -24.02
CA THR A 144 -18.75 1.40 -25.08
C THR A 144 -17.99 2.66 -24.65
N LYS A 145 -18.56 3.49 -23.77
CA LYS A 145 -17.86 4.69 -23.26
C LYS A 145 -16.76 4.32 -22.26
N THR A 146 -17.06 3.42 -21.33
CA THR A 146 -16.14 2.95 -20.30
C THR A 146 -15.03 2.07 -20.91
N GLU A 147 -15.33 1.31 -21.95
CA GLU A 147 -14.34 0.51 -22.69
C GLU A 147 -13.21 1.39 -23.26
N LYS A 148 -13.55 2.54 -23.87
CA LYS A 148 -12.54 3.46 -24.43
C LYS A 148 -11.61 4.04 -23.36
N ASP A 149 -12.16 4.38 -22.19
CA ASP A 149 -11.38 4.90 -21.07
C ASP A 149 -10.43 3.82 -20.51
N ILE A 150 -10.91 2.59 -20.37
CA ILE A 150 -10.08 1.44 -19.93
C ILE A 150 -8.97 1.15 -20.94
N GLN A 151 -9.28 1.12 -22.24
CA GLN A 151 -8.29 0.89 -23.29
C GLN A 151 -7.21 1.98 -23.31
N ALA A 152 -7.59 3.25 -23.06
CA ALA A 152 -6.63 4.34 -22.96
C ALA A 152 -5.69 4.16 -21.75
N VAL A 153 -6.22 3.76 -20.59
CA VAL A 153 -5.44 3.47 -19.38
C VAL A 153 -4.51 2.28 -19.59
N ILE A 154 -5.01 1.16 -20.12
CA ILE A 154 -4.20 -0.03 -20.43
C ILE A 154 -3.10 0.30 -21.44
N SER A 155 -3.40 1.08 -22.47
CA SER A 155 -2.41 1.50 -23.47
C SER A 155 -1.32 2.41 -22.89
N GLN A 156 -1.65 3.24 -21.89
CA GLN A 156 -0.68 4.06 -21.18
C GLN A 156 0.22 3.22 -20.26
N LEU A 157 -0.36 2.24 -19.56
CA LEU A 157 0.38 1.31 -18.69
C LEU A 157 1.31 0.40 -19.51
N MET A 158 0.85 -0.13 -20.64
CA MET A 158 1.67 -0.96 -21.54
C MET A 158 2.81 -0.18 -22.20
N LYS A 159 2.68 1.14 -22.38
CA LYS A 159 3.77 2.00 -22.89
C LYS A 159 4.91 2.21 -21.88
N PHE A 160 4.63 2.04 -20.58
CA PHE A 160 5.61 2.30 -19.53
C PHE A 160 6.65 1.17 -19.39
N ASP A 161 6.27 -0.08 -19.68
CA ASP A 161 7.13 -1.27 -19.50
C ASP A 161 7.77 -1.83 -20.78
N GLY A 162 7.59 -1.19 -21.94
CA GLY A 162 8.35 -1.53 -23.15
C GLY A 162 8.14 -2.95 -23.72
N ILE A 163 7.00 -3.60 -23.44
CA ILE A 163 6.66 -4.94 -23.97
C ILE A 163 5.31 -4.88 -24.68
N TYR A 164 5.34 -5.04 -26.01
CA TYR A 164 4.17 -5.00 -26.90
C TYR A 164 3.36 -6.32 -26.87
N ALA A 165 2.02 -6.20 -26.94
CA ALA A 165 1.19 -7.00 -27.86
C ALA A 165 -0.18 -6.32 -28.07
N ASN A 166 -0.31 -5.66 -29.23
CA ASN A 166 -1.59 -5.22 -29.77
C ASN A 166 -2.28 -6.45 -30.38
N LEU A 167 -3.38 -6.91 -29.76
CA LEU A 167 -4.22 -7.99 -30.29
C LEU A 167 -5.68 -7.55 -30.53
N TYR A 168 -5.91 -6.28 -30.87
CA TYR A 168 -7.28 -5.80 -31.11
C TYR A 168 -7.43 -4.87 -32.33
N ASN A 169 -6.59 -5.05 -33.36
CA ASN A 169 -6.78 -4.30 -34.62
C ASN A 169 -6.68 -5.18 -35.86
N THR A 170 -7.52 -6.22 -35.97
CA THR A 170 -7.66 -7.00 -37.22
C THR A 170 -9.10 -7.47 -37.50
N GLN A 171 -10.14 -6.85 -36.94
CA GLN A 171 -11.53 -7.22 -37.25
C GLN A 171 -12.49 -6.04 -37.53
N PHE A 172 -12.02 -4.78 -37.58
CA PHE A 172 -12.90 -3.63 -37.91
C PHE A 172 -12.38 -2.76 -39.06
N ASN A 173 -11.80 -3.38 -40.08
CA ASN A 173 -11.63 -2.73 -41.38
C ASN A 173 -11.94 -3.70 -42.53
N GLN A 174 -13.18 -4.18 -42.54
CA GLN A 174 -13.98 -4.44 -43.75
C GLN A 174 -15.42 -4.03 -43.47
#